data_AF-A0A8T7KJ91-F1
#
_entry.id   AF-A0A8T7KJ91-F1
#
_cell.length_a   1.000
_cell.length_b   1.000
_cell.length_c   1.000
_cell.angle_alpha   90.00
_cell.angle_beta   90.00
_cell.angle_gamma   90.00
#
_symmetry.space_group_name_H-M   'P 1'
#
loop_
_entity.id
_entity.type
_entity.pdbx_description
1 polymer ?
#
loop_
_entity_poly.entity_id
_entity_poly.type
_entity_poly.pdbx_seq_one_letter_code
_entity_poly.pdbx_strand_id
1 'polypeptide(L)'
;MEPETLRQLRGAADLTTDAVGATVGAIAEAHLAIMGQVYAPLGLLGPLAAPARGIAQIQTAITRGVYQTILGVNAVVACATTALLDRRDETH
;
A
#
# COMPACT_ATOMS: atom_id res chain seq x y z
N MET A 1 5.82 20.80 -24.84
CA MET A 1 6.36 19.43 -25.04
C MET A 1 5.59 18.80 -26.18
N GLU A 2 6.15 17.84 -26.91
CA GLU A 2 5.31 17.13 -27.89
C GLU A 2 4.18 16.36 -27.18
N PRO A 3 2.97 16.34 -27.76
CA PRO A 3 1.80 15.69 -27.15
C PRO A 3 2.04 14.19 -26.91
N GLU A 4 2.83 13.54 -27.76
CA GLU A 4 3.21 12.14 -27.57
C GLU A 4 4.09 11.94 -26.32
N THR A 5 5.00 12.87 -26.01
CA THR A 5 5.83 12.80 -24.81
C THR A 5 4.98 12.95 -23.53
N LEU A 6 3.98 13.84 -23.53
CA LEU A 6 3.05 13.98 -22.40
C LEU A 6 2.22 12.70 -22.20
N ARG A 7 1.73 12.10 -23.28
CA ARG A 7 0.99 10.83 -23.24
C ARG A 7 1.83 9.68 -22.66
N GLN A 8 3.09 9.58 -23.09
CA GLN A 8 4.01 8.57 -22.56
C GLN A 8 4.30 8.76 -21.07
N LEU A 9 4.50 10.00 -20.63
CA LEU A 9 4.71 10.30 -19.20
C LEU A 9 3.49 9.97 -18.35
N ARG A 10 2.28 10.23 -18.86
CA ARG A 10 1.03 9.88 -18.18
C ARG A 10 0.90 8.37 -18.01
N GLY A 11 1.11 7.61 -19.10
CA GLY A 11 1.09 6.15 -19.05
C GLY A 11 2.16 5.57 -18.12
N ALA A 12 3.37 6.12 -18.11
CA ALA A 12 4.43 5.68 -17.21
C ALA A 12 4.11 5.97 -15.73
N ALA A 13 3.50 7.12 -15.44
CA ALA A 13 3.04 7.46 -14.10
C ALA A 13 1.97 6.49 -13.60
N ASP A 14 0.94 6.22 -14.42
CA ASP A 14 -0.15 5.30 -14.10
C ASP A 14 0.39 3.88 -13.83
N LEU A 15 1.24 3.37 -14.72
CA LEU A 15 1.89 2.06 -14.55
C LEU A 15 2.72 1.97 -13.26
N THR A 16 3.42 3.05 -12.91
CA THR A 16 4.22 3.09 -11.68
C THR A 16 3.33 3.07 -10.45
N THR A 17 2.26 3.87 -10.43
CA THR A 17 1.28 3.90 -9.36
C THR A 17 0.63 2.54 -9.15
N ASP A 18 0.24 1.87 -10.24
CA ASP A 18 -0.37 0.53 -10.19
C ASP A 18 0.62 -0.52 -9.69
N ALA A 19 1.87 -0.50 -10.17
CA ALA A 19 2.91 -1.42 -9.74
C ALA A 19 3.20 -1.27 -8.24
N VAL A 20 3.29 -0.04 -7.73
CA VAL A 20 3.45 0.22 -6.30
C VAL A 20 2.23 -0.29 -5.53
N GLY A 21 1.01 0.01 -5.98
CA GLY A 21 -0.22 -0.44 -5.35
C GLY A 21 -0.29 -1.97 -5.22
N ALA A 22 -0.04 -2.68 -6.33
CA ALA A 22 -0.04 -4.14 -6.36
C ALA A 22 1.05 -4.74 -5.46
N THR A 23 2.27 -4.19 -5.51
CA THR A 23 3.40 -4.68 -4.70
C THR A 23 3.15 -4.48 -3.21
N VAL A 24 2.69 -3.29 -2.82
CA VAL A 24 2.37 -2.96 -1.42
C VAL A 24 1.24 -3.84 -0.91
N GLY A 25 0.21 -4.07 -1.72
CA GLY A 25 -0.89 -4.99 -1.39
C GLY A 25 -0.41 -6.42 -1.15
N ALA A 26 0.41 -6.96 -2.06
CA ALA A 26 0.97 -8.31 -1.93
C ALA A 26 1.84 -8.45 -0.66
N ILE A 27 2.66 -7.44 -0.36
CA ILE A 27 3.47 -7.43 0.87
C ILE A 27 2.56 -7.38 2.12
N ALA A 28 1.49 -6.60 2.09
CA ALA A 28 0.55 -6.52 3.21
C ALA A 28 -0.11 -7.87 3.51
N GLU A 29 -0.56 -8.58 2.47
CA GLU A 29 -1.13 -9.92 2.59
C GLU A 29 -0.12 -10.93 3.15
N ALA A 30 1.10 -10.94 2.60
CA ALA A 30 2.17 -11.81 3.08
C ALA A 30 2.51 -11.55 4.55
N HIS A 31 2.59 -10.28 4.96
CA HIS A 31 2.88 -9.91 6.33
C HIS A 31 1.78 -10.39 7.29
N LEU A 32 0.50 -10.22 6.93
CA LEU A 32 -0.62 -10.71 7.73
C LEU A 32 -0.65 -12.25 7.81
N ALA A 33 -0.32 -12.95 6.73
CA ALA A 33 -0.23 -14.40 6.72
C ALA A 33 0.88 -14.91 7.66
N ILE A 34 2.07 -14.30 7.60
CA ILE A 34 3.21 -14.62 8.49
C ILE A 34 2.81 -14.40 9.95
N MET A 35 2.16 -13.27 10.26
CA MET A 35 1.69 -13.00 11.62
C MET A 35 0.70 -14.07 12.11
N GLY A 36 -0.23 -14.50 11.25
CA GLY A 36 -1.16 -15.58 11.58
C GLY A 36 -0.44 -16.86 12.00
N GLN A 37 0.64 -17.22 11.30
CA GLN A 37 1.48 -18.37 11.62
C GLN A 37 2.26 -18.20 12.93
N VAL A 38 2.75 -16.99 13.22
CA VAL A 38 3.51 -16.71 14.44
C VAL A 38 2.64 -16.77 15.70
N TYR A 39 1.41 -16.24 15.64
CA TYR A 39 0.53 -16.18 16.80
C TYR A 39 -0.31 -17.45 17.03
N ALA A 40 -0.53 -18.28 16.00
CA ALA A 40 -1.33 -19.50 16.12
C ALA A 40 -0.85 -20.47 17.22
N PRO A 41 0.46 -20.78 17.35
CA PRO A 41 0.95 -21.65 18.42
C PRO A 41 0.73 -21.07 19.83
N LEU A 42 0.83 -19.74 19.99
CA LEU A 42 0.64 -19.07 21.28
C LEU A 42 -0.81 -19.14 21.76
N GLY A 43 -1.76 -19.26 20.83
CA GLY A 43 -3.17 -19.52 21.12
C GLY A 43 -3.42 -20.87 21.79
N LEU A 44 -2.48 -21.82 21.70
CA LEU A 44 -2.59 -23.16 22.29
C LEU A 44 -2.01 -23.22 23.72
N LEU A 45 -1.26 -22.20 24.14
CA LEU A 45 -0.55 -22.17 25.43
C LEU A 45 -1.43 -21.60 26.56
N GLY A 46 -2.65 -22.14 26.72
CA GLY A 46 -3.57 -21.89 27.84
C GLY A 46 -3.59 -20.45 28.39
N PRO A 47 -2.82 -20.15 29.47
CA PRO A 47 -2.75 -18.81 30.06
C PRO A 47 -2.27 -17.70 29.10
N LEU A 48 -1.49 -18.03 28.07
CA LEU A 48 -0.98 -17.07 27.09
C LEU A 48 -1.95 -16.80 25.94
N ALA A 49 -3.01 -17.59 25.80
CA ALA A 49 -3.90 -17.51 24.64
C ALA A 49 -4.68 -16.18 24.53
N ALA A 50 -5.07 -15.59 25.67
CA ALA A 50 -5.76 -14.31 25.67
C ALA A 50 -4.80 -13.13 25.40
N PRO A 51 -3.65 -13.01 26.09
CA PRO A 51 -2.63 -12.02 25.74
C PRO A 51 -2.15 -12.11 24.29
N ALA A 52 -1.87 -13.33 23.79
CA ALA A 52 -1.42 -13.53 22.42
C ALA A 52 -2.43 -13.05 21.37
N ARG A 53 -3.73 -13.30 21.60
CA ARG A 53 -4.80 -12.76 20.74
C ARG A 53 -4.86 -11.23 20.76
N GLY A 54 -4.71 -10.62 21.93
CA GLY A 54 -4.67 -9.17 22.06
C GLY A 54 -3.51 -8.53 21.28
N ILE A 55 -2.30 -9.07 21.44
CA ILE A 55 -1.13 -8.61 20.71
C ILE A 55 -1.30 -8.82 19.19
N ALA A 56 -1.81 -9.99 18.77
CA ALA A 56 -2.06 -10.28 17.36
C ALA A 56 -3.04 -9.28 16.72
N GLN A 57 -4.10 -8.88 17.44
CA GLN A 57 -5.06 -7.88 16.98
C GLN A 57 -4.43 -6.50 16.84
N ILE A 58 -3.66 -6.06 17.85
CA ILE A 58 -2.97 -4.76 17.83
C ILE A 58 -2.00 -4.71 16.66
N GLN A 59 -1.15 -5.73 16.52
CA GLN A 59 -0.18 -5.76 15.43
C GLN A 59 -0.90 -5.82 14.08
N THR A 60 -2.02 -6.55 13.94
CA THR A 60 -2.82 -6.58 12.70
C THR A 60 -3.34 -5.19 12.34
N ALA A 61 -3.84 -4.45 13.34
CA ALA A 61 -4.33 -3.09 13.15
C ALA A 61 -3.19 -2.14 12.72
N ILE A 62 -2.03 -2.23 13.36
CA ILE A 62 -0.83 -1.45 13.00
C ILE A 62 -0.40 -1.78 11.57
N THR A 63 -0.23 -3.06 11.25
CA THR A 63 0.19 -3.54 9.93
C THR A 63 -0.76 -3.03 8.85
N ARG A 64 -2.07 -3.16 9.04
CA ARG A 64 -3.07 -2.61 8.10
C ARG A 64 -2.96 -1.10 7.97
N GLY A 65 -2.83 -0.37 9.09
CA GLY A 65 -2.72 1.08 9.07
C GLY A 65 -1.50 1.57 8.30
N VAL A 66 -0.34 0.92 8.48
CA VAL A 66 0.89 1.25 7.74
C VAL A 66 0.68 1.06 6.22
N TYR A 67 0.20 -0.12 5.79
CA TYR A 67 0.02 -0.37 4.36
C TYR A 67 -1.07 0.50 3.74
N GLN A 68 -2.16 0.77 4.46
CA GLN A 68 -3.18 1.73 4.02
C GLN A 68 -2.62 3.14 3.87
N THR A 69 -1.73 3.56 4.77
CA THR A 69 -1.04 4.86 4.67
C THR A 69 -0.17 4.91 3.42
N ILE A 70 0.60 3.86 3.14
CA ILE A 70 1.43 3.78 1.94
C ILE A 70 0.58 3.88 0.68
N LEU A 71 -0.54 3.14 0.61
CA LEU A 71 -1.48 3.20 -0.51
C LEU A 71 -2.11 4.59 -0.65
N GLY A 72 -2.48 5.22 0.47
CA GLY A 72 -3.01 6.58 0.49
C GLY A 72 -2.00 7.61 -0.05
N VAL A 73 -0.74 7.52 0.38
CA VAL A 73 0.35 8.38 -0.14
C VAL A 73 0.57 8.13 -1.63
N ASN A 74 0.58 6.87 -2.07
CA ASN A 74 0.70 6.52 -3.48
C ASN A 74 -0.42 7.16 -4.33
N ALA A 75 -1.67 7.11 -3.85
CA ALA A 75 -2.81 7.75 -4.51
C ALA A 75 -2.68 9.29 -4.56
N VAL A 76 -2.22 9.92 -3.47
CA VAL A 76 -1.99 11.37 -3.43
C VAL A 76 -0.91 11.79 -4.43
N VAL A 77 0.19 11.03 -4.51
CA VAL A 77 1.27 11.28 -5.47
C VAL A 77 0.78 11.11 -6.91
N ALA A 78 -0.04 10.10 -7.19
CA ALA A 78 -0.63 9.87 -8.50
C ALA A 78 -1.53 11.05 -8.94
N CYS A 79 -2.41 11.51 -8.04
CA CYS A 79 -3.24 12.69 -8.28
C CYS A 79 -2.40 13.95 -8.54
N ALA A 80 -1.36 14.19 -7.73
CA ALA A 80 -0.47 15.33 -7.90
C ALA A 80 0.29 15.28 -9.23
N THR A 81 0.77 14.10 -9.63
CA THR A 81 1.47 13.88 -10.90
C THR A 81 0.54 14.17 -12.08
N THR A 82 -0.70 13.67 -12.03
CA THR A 82 -1.70 13.92 -13.06
C THR A 82 -2.01 15.41 -13.18
N ALA A 83 -2.24 16.10 -12.06
CA ALA A 83 -2.53 17.54 -12.07
C ALA A 83 -1.35 18.38 -12.60
N LEU A 84 -0.10 17.95 -12.36
CA LEU A 84 1.08 18.61 -12.91
C LEU A 84 1.22 18.40 -14.42
N LEU A 85 0.89 17.20 -14.92
CA LEU A 85 0.88 16.89 -16.34
C LEU A 85 -0.22 17.66 -17.07
N ASP A 86 -1.42 17.78 -16.49
CA ASP A 86 -2.54 18.52 -17.08
C ASP A 86 -2.22 20.02 -17.22
N ARG A 87 -1.62 20.64 -16.19
CA ARG A 87 -1.18 22.05 -16.26
C ARG A 87 -0.14 22.31 -17.36
N ARG A 88 0.69 21.32 -17.68
CA ARG A 88 1.70 21.40 -18.74
C ARG A 88 1.10 21.28 -20.13
N ASP A 89 -0.09 20.67 -20.24
CA ASP A 89 -0.85 20.55 -21.49
C ASP A 89 -1.60 21.86 -21.80
N GLU A 90 -2.17 22.51 -20.78
CA GLU A 90 -2.93 23.78 -20.92
C GLU A 90 -2.07 25.03 -21.23
N THR A 91 -0.75 24.97 -21.03
CA THR A 91 0.17 26.10 -21.22
C THR A 91 0.89 26.10 -22.58
N HIS A 92 0.52 25.21 -23.50
CA HIS A 92 1.07 25.08 -24.85
C HIS A 92 0.02 25.34 -25.93
#